data_AF-A0A0U1MXF6-F1
#
_entry.id   AF-A0A0U1MXF6-F1
#
_cell.length_a   1.000
_cell.length_b   1.000
_cell.length_c   1.000
_cell.angle_alpha   90.00
_cell.angle_beta   90.00
_cell.angle_gamma   90.00
#
_symmetry.space_group_name_H-M   'P 1'
#
loop_
_entity.id
_entity.type
_entity.pdbx_description
1 polymer ?
#
loop_
_entity_poly.entity_id
_entity_poly.type
_entity_poly.pdbx_seq_one_letter_code
_entity_poly.pdbx_strand_id
1 'polypeptide(L)'
;MLTNAAVGDETDTKEVVVKRGEYKENPQSGKVQLVYNEHVELIEVPIKPSDRLKARDMLGKYHKLFIDKHDINGNVPIFINIGEWDGDDEELDKAVKDVSNANPNHTVIVDDIPLED
;
A
#
# COMPACT_ATOMS: atom_id res chain seq x y z
N MET A 1 18.45 16.58 -2.07
CA MET A 1 17.74 17.15 -3.24
C MET A 1 16.34 16.56 -3.26
N LEU A 2 15.29 17.37 -3.31
CA LEU A 2 13.90 16.91 -3.47
C LEU A 2 13.54 16.87 -4.96
N THR A 3 12.58 16.01 -5.35
CA THR A 3 12.07 15.94 -6.73
C THR A 3 11.05 17.06 -7.02
N ASN A 4 10.85 17.42 -8.29
CA ASN A 4 9.90 18.46 -8.70
C ASN A 4 8.46 18.15 -8.23
N ALA A 5 8.00 16.90 -8.37
CA ALA A 5 6.74 16.43 -7.78
C ALA A 5 6.65 16.67 -6.26
N ALA A 6 7.72 16.41 -5.51
CA ALA A 6 7.71 16.56 -4.05
C ALA A 6 7.71 18.03 -3.61
N VAL A 7 8.39 18.89 -4.37
CA VAL A 7 8.37 20.35 -4.19
C VAL A 7 6.99 20.92 -4.57
N GLY A 8 6.37 20.37 -5.61
CA GLY A 8 5.09 20.80 -6.14
C GLY A 8 5.20 21.68 -7.39
N ASP A 9 6.38 21.70 -8.00
CA ASP A 9 6.65 22.46 -9.23
C ASP A 9 6.23 21.69 -10.49
N GLU A 10 5.82 20.43 -10.33
CA GLU A 10 5.36 19.59 -11.43
C GLU A 10 3.93 19.93 -11.85
N THR A 11 3.69 19.90 -13.16
CA THR A 11 2.38 20.17 -13.78
C THR A 11 1.83 18.92 -14.46
N ASP A 12 0.50 18.86 -14.55
CA ASP A 12 -0.28 17.83 -15.22
C ASP A 12 -1.10 18.49 -16.33
N THR A 13 -1.24 17.82 -17.48
CA THR A 13 -1.96 18.35 -18.64
C THR A 13 -3.42 17.97 -18.54
N LYS A 14 -4.33 18.95 -18.54
CA LYS A 14 -5.77 18.71 -18.52
C LYS A 14 -6.47 19.30 -19.74
N GLU A 15 -7.44 18.53 -20.22
CA GLU A 15 -8.38 18.96 -21.25
C GLU A 15 -9.47 19.81 -20.58
N VAL A 16 -9.61 21.06 -21.02
CA VAL A 16 -10.66 21.96 -20.57
C VAL A 16 -11.46 22.42 -21.77
N VAL A 17 -12.78 22.29 -21.68
CA VAL A 17 -13.69 22.82 -22.69
C VAL A 17 -13.88 24.30 -22.44
N VAL A 18 -13.40 25.12 -23.37
CA VAL A 18 -13.54 26.57 -23.32
C VAL A 18 -14.61 26.99 -24.32
N LYS A 19 -15.42 28.00 -23.97
CA LYS A 19 -16.38 28.62 -24.88
C LYS A 19 -15.80 29.91 -25.41
N ARG A 20 -15.43 29.96 -26.69
CA ARG A 20 -14.92 31.19 -27.33
C ARG A 20 -15.99 31.80 -28.21
N GLY A 21 -16.29 33.07 -27.94
CA GLY A 21 -17.11 33.90 -28.81
C GLY A 21 -16.27 34.41 -29.97
N GLU A 22 -16.60 34.01 -31.19
CA GLU A 22 -15.99 34.54 -32.40
C GLU A 22 -17.04 35.26 -33.24
N TYR A 23 -16.70 36.44 -33.73
CA TYR A 23 -17.51 37.14 -34.71
C TYR A 23 -17.36 36.46 -36.07
N LYS A 24 -18.43 35.82 -36.55
CA LYS A 24 -18.48 35.16 -37.85
C LYS A 24 -19.55 35.81 -38.72
N GLU A 25 -19.22 36.03 -39.98
CA GLU A 25 -20.18 36.51 -40.96
C GLU A 25 -21.18 35.40 -41.27
N ASN A 26 -22.47 35.70 -41.16
CA ASN A 26 -23.50 34.72 -41.44
C ASN A 26 -23.68 34.57 -42.98
N PRO A 27 -23.43 33.40 -43.57
CA PRO A 27 -23.50 33.18 -45.02
C PRO A 27 -24.87 33.47 -45.63
N GLN A 28 -25.95 33.42 -44.85
CA GLN A 28 -27.31 33.67 -45.32
C GLN A 28 -27.75 35.15 -45.18
N SER A 29 -27.14 35.95 -44.31
CA SER A 29 -27.59 37.33 -44.06
C SER A 29 -26.53 38.41 -44.29
N GLY A 30 -25.26 38.04 -44.48
CA GLY A 30 -24.15 38.99 -44.62
C GLY A 30 -23.87 39.83 -43.37
N LYS A 31 -24.56 39.56 -42.26
CA LYS A 31 -24.37 40.23 -40.98
C LYS A 31 -23.37 39.47 -40.13
N VAL A 32 -22.51 40.20 -39.44
CA VAL A 32 -21.59 39.65 -38.45
C VAL A 32 -22.38 39.26 -37.20
N GLN A 33 -22.28 38.01 -36.78
CA GLN A 33 -22.93 37.48 -35.58
C GLN A 33 -21.88 36.91 -34.63
N LEU A 34 -22.09 37.09 -33.32
CA LEU A 34 -21.26 36.47 -32.30
C LEU A 34 -21.67 35.01 -32.14
N VAL A 35 -20.76 34.09 -32.46
CA VAL A 35 -20.98 32.64 -32.36
C VAL A 35 -20.11 32.09 -31.24
N TYR A 36 -20.74 31.44 -30.26
CA TYR A 36 -20.03 30.71 -29.21
C TYR A 36 -19.76 29.28 -29.69
N ASN A 37 -18.50 29.00 -30.00
CA ASN A 37 -18.07 27.64 -30.29
C ASN A 37 -17.37 27.08 -29.05
N GLU A 38 -17.59 25.79 -28.80
CA GLU A 38 -16.87 25.04 -27.78
C GLU A 38 -15.64 24.42 -28.42
N HIS A 39 -14.48 24.61 -27.79
CA HIS A 39 -13.23 23.97 -28.22
C HIS A 39 -12.49 23.43 -27.00
N VAL A 40 -11.78 22.33 -27.20
CA VAL A 40 -10.98 21.70 -26.15
C VAL A 40 -9.59 22.32 -26.18
N GLU A 41 -9.17 22.89 -25.06
CA GLU A 41 -7.80 23.38 -24.84
C GLU A 41 -7.08 22.48 -23.84
N LEU A 42 -5.81 22.19 -24.12
CA LEU A 42 -4.91 21.52 -23.18
C LEU A 42 -4.23 22.60 -22.34
N ILE A 43 -4.46 22.58 -21.02
CA ILE A 43 -3.81 23.48 -20.08
C ILE A 43 -2.93 22.72 -19.12
N GLU A 44 -1.82 23.33 -18.74
CA GLU A 44 -0.99 22.84 -17.64
C GLU A 44 -1.57 23.31 -16.31
N VAL A 45 -1.90 22.36 -15.44
CA VAL A 45 -2.33 22.63 -14.08
C VAL A 45 -1.33 22.05 -13.10
N PRO A 46 -1.19 22.59 -11.88
CA PRO A 46 -0.37 21.94 -10.86
C PRO A 46 -0.83 20.50 -10.60
N ILE A 47 0.12 19.60 -10.33
CA ILE A 47 -0.21 18.21 -9.96
C ILE A 47 -1.15 18.15 -8.76
N LYS A 48 -1.93 17.08 -8.66
CA LYS A 48 -2.86 16.92 -7.54
C LYS A 48 -2.09 16.89 -6.21
N PRO A 49 -2.66 17.45 -5.13
CA PRO A 49 -2.03 17.40 -3.81
C PRO A 49 -1.74 15.96 -3.34
N SER A 50 -2.57 14.99 -3.73
CA SER A 50 -2.38 13.56 -3.46
C SER A 50 -1.07 13.03 -4.04
N ASP A 51 -0.75 13.43 -5.27
CA ASP A 51 0.38 12.92 -6.02
C ASP A 51 1.68 13.50 -5.44
N ARG A 52 1.64 14.79 -5.07
CA ARG A 52 2.71 15.44 -4.29
C ARG A 52 2.95 14.77 -2.94
N LEU A 53 1.89 14.45 -2.19
CA LEU A 53 2.00 13.73 -0.91
C LEU A 53 2.58 12.33 -1.13
N LYS A 54 2.17 11.65 -2.20
CA LYS A 54 2.69 10.32 -2.53
C LYS A 54 4.17 10.35 -2.90
N ALA A 55 4.61 11.37 -3.65
CA ALA A 55 6.03 11.57 -3.94
C ALA A 55 6.86 11.79 -2.66
N ARG A 56 6.33 12.55 -1.70
CA ARG A 56 6.97 12.75 -0.38
C ARG A 56 7.03 11.48 0.46
N ASP A 57 5.93 10.72 0.51
CA ASP A 57 5.87 9.40 1.18
C ASP A 57 6.91 8.45 0.58
N MET A 58 7.01 8.37 -0.75
CA MET A 58 8.01 7.53 -1.41
C MET A 58 9.46 7.95 -1.09
N LEU A 59 9.75 9.25 -1.09
CA LEU A 59 11.07 9.76 -0.69
C LEU A 59 11.38 9.45 0.78
N GLY A 60 10.40 9.60 1.68
CA GLY A 60 10.57 9.29 3.09
C GLY A 60 10.81 7.79 3.33
N LYS A 61 10.09 6.92 2.61
CA LYS A 61 10.29 5.46 2.65
C LYS A 61 11.67 5.07 2.12
N TYR A 62 12.12 5.65 1.02
CA TYR A 62 13.45 5.40 0.46
C TYR A 62 14.56 5.71 1.49
N HIS A 63 14.40 6.78 2.25
CA HIS A 63 15.34 7.17 3.31
C HIS A 63 15.03 6.57 4.70
N LYS A 64 14.11 5.61 4.80
CA LYS A 64 13.71 4.93 6.05
C LYS A 64 13.34 5.92 7.18
N LEU A 65 12.68 7.03 6.83
CA LEU A 65 12.28 8.05 7.81
C LEU A 65 11.02 7.65 8.61
N PHE A 66 10.26 6.66 8.13
CA PHE A 66 9.06 6.17 8.78
C PHE A 66 9.34 4.88 9.54
N ILE A 67 8.75 4.75 10.73
CA ILE A 67 8.84 3.55 11.57
C ILE A 67 7.42 3.09 11.85
N ASP A 68 7.12 1.85 11.46
CA ASP A 68 5.86 1.20 11.80
C ASP A 68 6.04 0.37 13.08
N LYS A 69 5.44 0.83 14.17
CA LYS A 69 5.45 0.09 15.44
C LYS A 69 4.47 -1.07 15.34
N HIS A 70 4.99 -2.28 15.47
CA HIS A 70 4.19 -3.49 15.62
C HIS A 70 4.27 -3.96 17.07
N ASP A 71 3.12 -4.13 17.71
CA ASP A 71 3.00 -4.74 19.03
C ASP A 71 2.47 -6.16 18.84
N ILE A 72 3.34 -7.16 19.00
CA ILE A 72 3.00 -8.57 18.83
C ILE A 72 2.86 -9.18 20.23
N ASN A 73 1.66 -9.10 20.79
CA ASN A 73 1.28 -9.82 22.01
C ASN A 73 0.69 -11.21 21.64
N GLY A 74 1.46 -12.00 20.90
CA GLY A 74 1.05 -13.33 20.46
C GLY A 74 1.81 -14.42 21.23
N ASN A 75 1.34 -14.79 22.42
CA ASN A 75 1.72 -16.09 22.99
C ASN A 75 0.95 -17.17 22.21
N VAL A 76 1.45 -17.52 21.03
CA VAL A 76 0.89 -18.61 20.22
C VAL A 76 1.42 -19.91 20.81
N PRO A 77 0.59 -20.79 21.39
CA PRO A 77 1.07 -22.04 21.95
C PRO A 77 1.57 -22.97 20.84
N ILE A 78 2.62 -23.73 21.15
CA ILE A 78 3.18 -24.77 20.29
C ILE A 78 2.59 -26.10 20.76
N PHE A 79 1.92 -26.82 19.87
CA PHE A 79 1.37 -28.14 20.16
C PHE A 79 2.29 -29.23 19.61
N ILE A 80 2.67 -30.18 20.45
CA ILE A 80 3.42 -31.38 20.08
C ILE A 80 2.49 -32.57 20.32
N ASN A 81 2.01 -33.18 19.24
CA ASN A 81 1.22 -34.40 19.30
C ASN A 81 2.18 -35.59 19.25
N ILE A 82 2.22 -36.39 20.31
CA ILE A 82 3.19 -37.49 20.43
C ILE A 82 2.75 -38.71 19.61
N GLY A 83 1.46 -39.09 19.70
CA GLY A 83 0.94 -40.26 18.98
C GLY A 83 1.74 -41.54 19.25
N GLU A 84 1.94 -42.38 18.23
CA GLU A 84 2.82 -43.55 18.30
C GLU A 84 4.28 -43.14 18.01
N TRP A 85 4.96 -42.56 19.00
CA TRP A 85 6.39 -42.26 18.92
C TRP A 85 7.22 -43.56 18.89
N ASP A 86 8.16 -43.67 17.96
CA ASP A 86 8.96 -44.87 17.70
C ASP A 86 10.30 -44.92 18.45
N GLY A 87 10.71 -43.80 19.05
CA GLY A 87 11.88 -43.71 19.94
C GLY A 87 11.55 -44.04 21.40
N ASP A 88 12.56 -44.00 22.26
CA ASP A 88 12.35 -44.15 23.71
C ASP A 88 11.89 -42.84 24.38
N ASP A 89 11.41 -42.96 25.61
CA ASP A 89 10.92 -41.82 26.41
C ASP A 89 12.01 -40.76 26.63
N GLU A 90 13.30 -41.14 26.66
CA GLU A 90 14.41 -40.23 26.89
C GLU A 90 14.70 -39.35 25.66
N GLU A 91 14.60 -39.92 24.46
CA GLU A 91 14.69 -39.21 23.19
C GLU A 91 13.52 -38.25 22.98
N LEU A 92 12.31 -38.67 23.37
CA LEU A 92 11.12 -37.82 23.31
C LEU A 92 11.25 -36.61 24.25
N ASP A 93 11.65 -36.84 25.50
CA ASP A 93 11.87 -35.81 26.50
C ASP A 93 12.89 -34.77 26.05
N LYS A 94 13.94 -35.24 25.38
CA LYS A 94 14.99 -34.39 24.81
C LYS A 94 14.43 -33.53 23.67
N ALA A 95 13.66 -34.11 22.76
CA ALA A 95 13.05 -33.39 21.66
C ALA A 95 12.08 -32.29 22.14
N VAL A 96 11.24 -32.59 23.14
CA VAL A 96 10.33 -31.60 23.76
C VAL A 96 11.10 -30.47 24.42
N LYS A 97 12.18 -30.78 25.16
CA LYS A 97 13.07 -29.78 25.80
C LYS A 97 13.75 -28.91 24.75
N ASP A 98 14.23 -29.46 23.65
CA ASP A 98 14.86 -28.71 22.57
C ASP A 98 13.88 -27.72 21.92
N VAL A 99 12.62 -28.13 21.69
CA VAL A 99 11.56 -27.24 21.19
C VAL A 99 11.22 -26.12 22.18
N SER A 100 11.15 -26.43 23.47
CA SER A 100 10.91 -25.44 24.52
C SER A 100 12.06 -24.43 24.64
N ASN A 101 13.30 -24.90 24.61
CA ASN A 101 14.49 -24.05 24.66
C ASN A 101 14.62 -23.15 23.42
N ALA A 102 14.22 -23.64 22.25
CA ALA A 102 14.19 -22.86 21.01
C ALA A 102 13.08 -21.79 21.02
N ASN A 103 12.04 -21.94 21.84
CA ASN A 103 10.87 -21.06 21.89
C ASN A 103 10.55 -20.59 23.33
N PRO A 104 11.45 -19.83 23.99
CA PRO A 104 11.36 -19.52 25.41
C PRO A 104 10.15 -18.64 25.80
N ASN A 105 9.54 -17.95 24.84
CA ASN A 105 8.41 -17.05 25.05
C ASN A 105 7.06 -17.66 24.60
N HIS A 106 7.03 -18.96 24.26
CA HIS A 106 5.85 -19.66 23.81
C HIS A 106 5.47 -20.77 24.80
N THR A 107 4.18 -20.91 25.10
CA THR A 107 3.68 -22.07 25.85
C THR A 107 3.78 -23.32 24.98
N VAL A 108 4.53 -24.34 25.43
CA VAL A 108 4.57 -25.67 24.79
C VAL A 108 3.54 -26.57 25.46
N ILE A 109 2.65 -27.16 24.67
CA ILE A 109 1.63 -28.11 25.10
C ILE A 109 1.95 -29.44 24.44
N VAL A 110 2.12 -30.47 25.25
CA VAL A 110 2.39 -31.83 24.82
C VAL A 110 1.09 -32.63 24.94
N ASP A 111 0.60 -33.13 23.82
CA ASP A 111 -0.61 -33.93 23.73
C ASP A 111 -0.23 -35.41 23.61
N ASP A 112 -0.23 -36.09 24.76
CA ASP A 112 0.09 -37.50 24.94
C ASP A 112 -1.19 -38.33 25.15
N ILE A 113 -2.13 -38.17 24.22
CA ILE A 113 -3.38 -38.96 24.23
C ILE A 113 -3.17 -40.16 23.30
N PRO A 114 -3.40 -41.40 23.79
CA PRO A 114 -3.36 -42.58 22.93
C PRO A 114 -4.41 -42.48 21.81
N LEU A 115 -4.04 -42.90 20.61
CA LEU A 115 -4.90 -42.78 19.42
C LEU A 115 -6.06 -43.79 19.38
N GLU A 116 -6.09 -44.78 20.29
CA GLU A 116 -7.16 -45.78 20.44
C GLU A 116 -7.51 -46.02 21.93
N ASP A 117 -8.79 -46.34 22.20
CA ASP A 117 -9.39 -46.64 23.53
C ASP A 117 -8.95 -48.00 24.13
#